data_AF-A0A0C3Q0E4-F1
#
_entry.id   AF-A0A0C3Q0E4-F1
#
_cell.length_a   1.000
_cell.length_b   1.000
_cell.length_c   1.000
_cell.angle_alpha   90.00
_cell.angle_beta   90.00
_cell.angle_gamma   90.00
#
_symmetry.space_group_name_H-M   'P 1'
#
loop_
_entity.id
_entity.type
_entity.pdbx_description
1 polymer ?
#
loop_
_entity_poly.entity_id
_entity_poly.type
_entity_poly.pdbx_seq_one_letter_code
_entity_poly.pdbx_strand_id
1 'polypeptide(L)'
;MSPLPYLIGTVCGLPLAYLALAKWVRPKPLPGIPHFPITSFWGDIPRMAKDMRTEGTIFDGKGLLAEAFQSAAPIWQMFVGPSTKMVAVADAQEMEDFLNRATRSRAVDQSDIMLTAFSGTIPYGMVSLKSNDMWRKHRRITNPLMSSKYLKSMTPAIANNARSLIKLWESKIRKIKSKGATCFSCEDDFHYIAIDAITSITLGESVGAVAHARSLIDASDPDVDDFGGIKFQLASLPFYASVGYLLRCIGNATSMPPAIAYIVQQVLRWTPKFNAHYKLVVNHIFDRVSKFRQAVKEARDLGEEYHGNCLVGMIVEREGLAEQESLSDWELRDEVLTYIFGVSFPPSIESPRH
;
A
#
# COMPACT_ATOMS: atom_id res chain seq x y z
N MET A 1 -43.51 -8.51 51.35
CA MET A 1 -43.49 -7.79 50.05
C MET A 1 -42.99 -8.74 48.99
N SER A 2 -43.83 -9.14 48.04
CA SER A 2 -43.47 -10.14 47.02
C SER A 2 -42.38 -9.59 46.07
N PRO A 3 -41.29 -10.33 45.77
CA PRO A 3 -40.24 -9.88 44.84
C PRO A 3 -40.66 -9.88 43.36
N LEU A 4 -41.89 -10.33 43.06
CA LEU A 4 -42.47 -10.45 41.72
C LEU A 4 -42.33 -9.19 40.84
N PRO A 5 -42.61 -7.95 41.29
CA PRO A 5 -42.54 -6.77 40.44
C PRO A 5 -41.09 -6.37 40.11
N TYR A 6 -40.14 -6.66 40.98
CA TYR A 6 -38.71 -6.43 40.72
C TYR A 6 -38.14 -7.46 39.74
N LEU A 7 -38.61 -8.71 39.82
CA LEU A 7 -38.24 -9.78 38.90
C LEU A 7 -38.79 -9.53 37.49
N ILE A 8 -40.04 -9.06 37.37
CA ILE A 8 -40.65 -8.70 36.07
C ILE A 8 -39.99 -7.45 35.48
N GLY A 9 -39.70 -6.44 36.31
CA GLY A 9 -39.00 -5.23 35.88
C GLY A 9 -37.57 -5.49 35.38
N THR A 10 -36.85 -6.43 36.00
CA THR A 10 -35.51 -6.84 35.54
C THR A 10 -35.55 -7.71 34.29
N VAL A 11 -36.49 -8.66 34.20
CA VAL A 11 -36.64 -9.57 33.04
C VAL A 11 -37.11 -8.84 31.78
N CYS A 12 -37.96 -7.80 31.88
CA CYS A 12 -38.40 -7.01 30.72
C CYS A 12 -37.55 -5.75 30.48
N GLY A 13 -37.02 -5.15 31.54
CA GLY A 13 -36.22 -3.93 31.46
C GLY A 13 -34.84 -4.15 30.86
N LEU A 14 -34.17 -5.26 31.16
CA LEU A 14 -32.84 -5.58 30.60
C LEU A 14 -32.87 -5.81 29.08
N PRO A 15 -33.81 -6.57 28.50
CA PRO A 15 -33.94 -6.69 27.06
C PRO A 15 -34.29 -5.38 26.37
N LEU A 16 -35.18 -4.57 26.95
CA LEU A 16 -35.55 -3.26 26.38
C LEU A 16 -34.39 -2.27 26.45
N ALA A 17 -33.66 -2.22 27.56
CA ALA A 17 -32.45 -1.42 27.70
C ALA A 17 -31.36 -1.90 26.73
N TYR A 18 -31.18 -3.21 26.57
CA TYR A 18 -30.26 -3.80 25.60
C TYR A 18 -30.64 -3.43 24.17
N LEU A 19 -31.92 -3.51 23.79
CA LEU A 19 -32.40 -3.13 22.45
C LEU A 19 -32.25 -1.62 22.20
N ALA A 20 -32.55 -0.79 23.20
CA ALA A 20 -32.39 0.67 23.11
C ALA A 20 -30.91 1.05 22.97
N LEU A 21 -30.03 0.45 23.78
CA LEU A 21 -28.59 0.64 23.72
C LEU A 21 -28.04 0.12 22.38
N ALA A 22 -28.45 -1.07 21.94
CA ALA A 22 -28.05 -1.64 20.66
C ALA A 22 -28.49 -0.76 19.48
N LYS A 23 -29.68 -0.15 19.53
CA LYS A 23 -30.15 0.80 18.50
C LYS A 23 -29.41 2.12 18.55
N TRP A 24 -29.05 2.61 19.74
CA TRP A 24 -28.34 3.87 19.91
C TRP A 24 -26.87 3.79 19.44
N VAL A 25 -26.26 2.63 19.67
CA VAL A 25 -24.84 2.36 19.44
C VAL A 25 -24.57 1.83 18.02
N ARG A 26 -25.62 1.49 17.25
CA ARG A 26 -25.50 1.13 15.83
C ARG A 26 -25.13 2.33 14.95
N PRO A 27 -24.43 2.10 13.83
CA PRO A 27 -24.15 3.14 12.85
C PRO A 27 -25.44 3.80 12.35
N LYS A 28 -25.48 5.13 12.34
CA LYS A 28 -26.62 5.91 11.86
C LYS A 28 -26.40 6.28 10.38
N PRO A 29 -27.22 5.78 9.44
CA PRO A 29 -27.06 6.08 8.01
C PRO A 29 -27.25 7.56 7.72
N LEU A 30 -26.56 8.05 6.70
CA LEU A 30 -26.85 9.36 6.10
C LEU A 30 -28.20 9.28 5.38
N PRO A 31 -29.08 10.27 5.58
CA PRO A 31 -30.38 10.29 4.94
C PRO A 31 -30.23 10.43 3.42
N GLY A 32 -31.00 9.66 2.66
CA GLY A 32 -31.03 9.73 1.19
C GLY A 32 -29.93 8.96 0.46
N ILE A 33 -28.98 8.33 1.16
CA ILE A 33 -27.94 7.49 0.53
C ILE A 33 -28.27 6.01 0.77
N PRO A 34 -28.34 5.17 -0.28
CA PRO A 34 -28.67 3.75 -0.13
C PRO A 34 -27.56 3.00 0.61
N HIS A 35 -27.94 1.98 1.37
CA HIS A 35 -27.01 1.16 2.15
C HIS A 35 -27.53 -0.27 2.30
N PHE A 36 -26.61 -1.21 2.48
CA PHE A 36 -26.98 -2.58 2.82
C PHE A 36 -27.54 -2.66 4.26
N PRO A 37 -28.37 -3.68 4.57
CA PRO A 37 -28.92 -3.84 5.91
C PRO A 37 -27.84 -3.88 6.99
N ILE A 38 -27.96 -3.00 7.99
CA ILE A 38 -27.02 -2.91 9.12
C ILE A 38 -27.32 -4.07 10.08
N THR A 39 -26.57 -5.16 9.95
CA THR A 39 -26.75 -6.39 10.74
C THR A 39 -25.91 -6.44 12.01
N SER A 40 -24.84 -5.63 12.10
CA SER A 40 -23.86 -5.67 13.20
C SER A 40 -23.57 -4.29 13.80
N PHE A 41 -23.16 -4.29 15.06
CA PHE A 41 -22.55 -3.11 15.71
C PHE A 41 -21.32 -2.60 14.94
N TRP A 42 -20.56 -3.52 14.35
CA TRP A 42 -19.37 -3.21 13.56
C TRP A 42 -19.69 -2.76 12.12
N GLY A 43 -20.97 -2.58 11.78
CA GLY A 43 -21.39 -2.23 10.43
C GLY A 43 -21.17 -3.39 9.46
N ASP A 44 -20.50 -3.10 8.34
CA ASP A 44 -20.24 -4.04 7.25
C ASP A 44 -18.95 -4.87 7.44
N ILE A 45 -18.16 -4.61 8.49
CA ILE A 45 -16.88 -5.32 8.75
C ILE A 45 -17.05 -6.85 8.75
N PRO A 46 -18.04 -7.47 9.43
CA PRO A 46 -18.16 -8.93 9.43
C PRO A 46 -18.44 -9.50 8.04
N ARG A 47 -19.17 -8.75 7.19
CA ARG A 47 -19.42 -9.13 5.79
C ARG A 47 -18.14 -9.02 4.98
N MET A 48 -17.44 -7.89 5.08
CA MET A 48 -16.12 -7.72 4.43
C MET A 48 -15.11 -8.78 4.86
N ALA A 49 -15.09 -9.15 6.14
CA ALA A 49 -14.21 -10.20 6.65
C ALA A 49 -14.59 -11.60 6.14
N LYS A 50 -15.89 -11.86 5.92
CA LYS A 50 -16.37 -13.08 5.28
C LYS A 50 -15.93 -13.12 3.82
N ASP A 51 -16.17 -12.05 3.07
CA ASP A 51 -15.83 -11.94 1.65
C ASP A 51 -14.31 -12.08 1.46
N MET A 52 -13.50 -11.44 2.30
CA MET A 52 -12.04 -11.58 2.30
C MET A 52 -11.60 -13.02 2.57
N ARG A 53 -12.33 -13.80 3.37
CA ARG A 53 -12.01 -15.22 3.64
C ARG A 53 -12.46 -16.15 2.50
N THR A 54 -13.58 -15.85 1.84
CA THR A 54 -14.15 -16.73 0.82
C THR A 54 -13.62 -16.44 -0.56
N GLU A 55 -13.54 -15.16 -0.93
CA GLU A 55 -13.15 -14.70 -2.27
C GLU A 55 -11.70 -14.20 -2.31
N GLY A 56 -11.06 -13.97 -1.14
CA GLY A 56 -9.72 -13.39 -1.06
C GLY A 56 -9.66 -11.88 -1.31
N THR A 57 -10.80 -11.25 -1.62
CA THR A 57 -10.92 -9.83 -1.95
C THR A 57 -12.32 -9.32 -1.60
N ILE A 58 -12.44 -8.02 -1.32
CA ILE A 58 -13.73 -7.34 -1.14
C ILE A 58 -14.22 -6.67 -2.42
N PHE A 59 -13.36 -6.60 -3.45
CA PHE A 59 -13.59 -5.84 -4.68
C PHE A 59 -14.17 -6.68 -5.82
N ASP A 60 -13.89 -7.99 -5.85
CA ASP A 60 -14.23 -8.86 -6.98
C ASP A 60 -15.26 -9.95 -6.62
N GLY A 61 -15.71 -10.67 -7.65
CA GLY A 61 -16.57 -11.85 -7.51
C GLY A 61 -17.94 -11.53 -6.89
N LYS A 62 -18.24 -12.20 -5.77
CA LYS A 62 -19.47 -12.00 -4.98
C LYS A 62 -19.25 -11.11 -3.74
N GLY A 63 -18.16 -10.36 -3.69
CA GLY A 63 -17.85 -9.46 -2.58
C GLY A 63 -18.82 -8.28 -2.46
N LEU A 64 -18.85 -7.68 -1.27
CA LEU A 64 -19.70 -6.52 -0.92
C LEU A 64 -19.70 -5.42 -1.99
N LEU A 65 -18.53 -5.08 -2.55
CA LEU A 65 -18.43 -3.99 -3.53
C LEU A 65 -18.95 -4.43 -4.90
N ALA A 66 -18.63 -5.65 -5.34
CA ALA A 66 -19.15 -6.20 -6.58
C ALA A 66 -20.69 -6.28 -6.57
N GLU A 67 -21.29 -6.69 -5.45
CA GLU A 67 -22.74 -6.68 -5.28
C GLU A 67 -23.31 -5.26 -5.29
N ALA A 68 -22.62 -4.29 -4.66
CA ALA A 68 -23.03 -2.89 -4.71
C ALA A 68 -23.07 -2.36 -6.15
N PHE A 69 -22.03 -2.65 -6.95
CA PHE A 69 -22.00 -2.29 -8.37
C PHE A 69 -23.11 -2.98 -9.17
N GLN A 70 -23.38 -4.25 -8.91
CA GLN A 70 -24.47 -4.99 -9.57
C GLN A 70 -25.86 -4.49 -9.19
N SER A 71 -26.02 -3.94 -7.98
CA SER A 71 -27.29 -3.33 -7.54
C SER A 71 -27.64 -2.02 -8.26
N ALA A 72 -26.79 -1.56 -9.18
CA ALA A 72 -26.95 -0.36 -10.01
C ALA A 72 -27.06 0.96 -9.22
N ALA A 73 -26.66 0.99 -7.94
CA ALA A 73 -26.60 2.21 -7.16
C ALA A 73 -25.28 2.97 -7.46
N PRO A 74 -25.32 4.16 -8.09
CA PRO A 74 -24.11 4.93 -8.40
C PRO A 74 -23.41 5.50 -7.16
N ILE A 75 -24.15 5.67 -6.08
CA ILE A 75 -23.66 6.17 -4.79
C ILE A 75 -24.28 5.30 -3.70
N TRP A 76 -23.46 4.77 -2.80
CA TRP A 76 -23.94 4.01 -1.64
C TRP A 76 -23.06 4.27 -0.43
N GLN A 77 -23.56 3.91 0.75
CA GLN A 77 -22.79 4.02 2.00
C GLN A 77 -22.56 2.65 2.62
N MET A 78 -21.40 2.53 3.27
CA MET A 78 -20.98 1.39 4.08
C MET A 78 -20.43 1.87 5.43
N PHE A 79 -20.41 0.98 6.41
CA PHE A 79 -20.05 1.29 7.80
C PHE A 79 -18.86 0.44 8.24
N VAL A 80 -17.79 1.10 8.71
CA VAL A 80 -16.61 0.43 9.27
C VAL A 80 -16.51 0.75 10.75
N GLY A 81 -17.29 0.01 11.54
CA GLY A 81 -17.48 0.28 12.95
C GLY A 81 -18.64 1.24 13.23
N PRO A 82 -18.82 1.64 14.50
CA PRO A 82 -20.03 2.32 14.96
C PRO A 82 -20.15 3.79 14.53
N SER A 83 -19.01 4.47 14.35
CA SER A 83 -18.97 5.92 14.07
C SER A 83 -18.45 6.25 12.68
N THR A 84 -17.75 5.34 12.01
CA THR A 84 -17.11 5.61 10.72
C THR A 84 -18.02 5.20 9.56
N LYS A 85 -18.37 6.19 8.75
CA LYS A 85 -19.22 6.04 7.56
C LYS A 85 -18.35 6.28 6.34
N MET A 86 -18.49 5.44 5.33
CA MET A 86 -17.86 5.63 4.04
C MET A 86 -18.95 5.71 2.98
N VAL A 87 -18.84 6.71 2.10
CA VAL A 87 -19.70 6.84 0.93
C VAL A 87 -18.85 6.46 -0.27
N ALA A 88 -19.27 5.42 -0.96
CA ALA A 88 -18.68 5.03 -2.23
C ALA A 88 -19.43 5.75 -3.36
N VAL A 89 -18.66 6.33 -4.27
CA VAL A 89 -19.14 7.07 -5.43
C VAL A 89 -18.56 6.36 -6.66
N ALA A 90 -19.44 5.78 -7.46
CA ALA A 90 -19.11 5.08 -8.71
C ALA A 90 -19.56 5.87 -9.96
N ASP A 91 -20.32 6.95 -9.78
CA ASP A 91 -20.71 7.82 -10.88
C ASP A 91 -19.52 8.66 -11.37
N ALA A 92 -19.26 8.61 -12.68
CA ALA A 92 -18.13 9.29 -13.29
C ALA A 92 -18.23 10.83 -13.18
N GLN A 93 -19.42 11.40 -13.30
CA GLN A 93 -19.61 12.85 -13.23
C GLN A 93 -19.43 13.35 -11.80
N GLU A 94 -19.95 12.63 -10.80
CA GLU A 94 -19.73 12.99 -9.40
C GLU A 94 -18.27 12.83 -8.98
N MET A 95 -17.56 11.80 -9.48
CA MET A 95 -16.12 11.67 -9.27
C MET A 95 -15.34 12.83 -9.88
N GLU A 96 -15.66 13.23 -11.12
CA GLU A 96 -15.03 14.37 -11.79
C GLU A 96 -15.29 15.67 -11.01
N ASP A 97 -16.54 15.91 -10.62
CA ASP A 97 -16.95 17.08 -9.85
C ASP A 97 -16.25 17.14 -8.49
N PHE A 98 -16.04 15.98 -7.84
CA PHE A 98 -15.35 15.87 -6.56
C PHE A 98 -13.84 16.16 -6.68
N LEU A 99 -13.19 15.65 -7.72
CA LEU A 99 -11.74 15.78 -7.93
C LEU A 99 -11.34 17.14 -8.51
N ASN A 100 -12.16 17.73 -9.41
CA ASN A 100 -11.77 18.90 -10.20
C ASN A 100 -12.34 20.23 -9.69
N ARG A 101 -13.51 20.25 -9.03
CA ARG A 101 -14.11 21.53 -8.62
C ARG A 101 -13.48 22.04 -7.34
N ALA A 102 -12.72 23.14 -7.45
CA ALA A 102 -11.97 23.77 -6.36
C ALA A 102 -12.79 23.99 -5.07
N THR A 103 -14.07 24.33 -5.18
CA THR A 103 -15.00 24.53 -4.05
C THR A 103 -15.29 23.25 -3.26
N ARG A 104 -15.39 22.09 -3.93
CA ARG A 104 -15.53 20.77 -3.29
C ARG A 104 -14.17 20.19 -2.89
N SER A 105 -13.12 20.41 -3.69
CA SER A 105 -11.76 19.91 -3.39
C SER A 105 -11.21 20.43 -2.06
N ARG A 106 -11.58 21.65 -1.62
CA ARG A 106 -11.19 22.19 -0.31
C ARG A 106 -11.93 21.55 0.87
N ALA A 107 -13.09 20.96 0.62
CA ALA A 107 -13.87 20.24 1.62
C ALA A 107 -13.42 18.76 1.76
N VAL A 108 -12.55 18.32 0.87
CA VAL A 108 -12.07 16.95 0.78
C VAL A 108 -10.60 16.92 1.16
N ASP A 109 -10.26 15.99 2.04
CA ASP A 109 -8.88 15.74 2.40
C ASP A 109 -8.66 14.24 2.59
N GLN A 110 -7.41 13.84 2.78
CA GLN A 110 -7.02 12.45 2.99
C GLN A 110 -7.83 11.81 4.12
N SER A 111 -8.39 10.62 3.91
CA SER A 111 -9.26 9.99 4.92
C SER A 111 -8.51 9.60 6.19
N ASP A 112 -9.16 9.68 7.35
CA ASP A 112 -8.54 9.33 8.63
C ASP A 112 -8.17 7.84 8.73
N ILE A 113 -8.91 6.97 8.02
CA ILE A 113 -8.59 5.55 7.86
C ILE A 113 -7.22 5.41 7.19
N MET A 114 -7.02 6.10 6.06
CA MET A 114 -5.75 6.06 5.33
C MET A 114 -4.60 6.62 6.17
N LEU A 115 -4.79 7.81 6.77
CA LEU A 115 -3.77 8.40 7.65
C LEU A 115 -3.35 7.45 8.77
N THR A 116 -4.33 6.81 9.40
CA THR A 116 -4.07 5.85 10.48
C THR A 116 -3.32 4.62 9.98
N ALA A 117 -3.72 4.05 8.84
CA ALA A 117 -3.11 2.85 8.29
C ALA A 117 -1.61 3.03 7.99
N PHE A 118 -1.23 4.21 7.51
CA PHE A 118 0.17 4.51 7.21
C PHE A 118 0.96 5.10 8.39
N SER A 119 0.30 5.62 9.42
CA SER A 119 0.93 6.29 10.57
C SER A 119 1.99 5.44 11.30
N GLY A 120 1.84 4.12 11.30
CA GLY A 120 2.80 3.20 11.92
C GLY A 120 4.08 3.02 11.11
N THR A 121 4.02 3.16 9.78
CA THR A 121 5.14 2.82 8.87
C THR A 121 5.78 4.06 8.26
N ILE A 122 5.00 4.97 7.67
CA ILE A 122 5.51 6.18 6.99
C ILE A 122 4.70 7.43 7.41
N PRO A 123 4.78 7.85 8.69
CA PRO A 123 3.97 8.96 9.20
C PRO A 123 4.19 10.32 8.50
N TYR A 124 5.34 10.53 7.85
CA TYR A 124 5.67 11.78 7.18
C TYR A 124 5.53 11.70 5.65
N GLY A 125 5.20 10.53 5.10
CA GLY A 125 4.99 10.38 3.65
C GLY A 125 3.73 11.10 3.22
N MET A 126 3.72 11.68 2.02
CA MET A 126 2.59 12.46 1.48
C MET A 126 1.25 11.71 1.53
N VAL A 127 1.26 10.38 1.40
CA VAL A 127 0.07 9.52 1.51
C VAL A 127 -0.55 9.51 2.93
N SER A 128 0.26 9.84 3.93
CA SER A 128 -0.08 9.88 5.36
C SER A 128 -0.30 11.30 5.89
N LEU A 129 -0.36 12.29 5.00
CA LEU A 129 -0.54 13.69 5.39
C LEU A 129 -1.90 14.21 4.89
N LYS A 130 -2.54 15.02 5.75
CA LYS A 130 -3.60 15.95 5.32
C LYS A 130 -2.99 17.02 4.42
N SER A 131 -3.82 17.77 3.70
CA SER A 131 -3.43 18.86 2.78
C SER A 131 -2.91 20.13 3.49
N ASN A 132 -2.00 19.94 4.44
CA ASN A 132 -1.35 20.95 5.28
C ASN A 132 -0.05 21.48 4.62
N ASP A 133 0.67 22.35 5.32
CA ASP A 133 1.91 22.95 4.80
C ASP A 133 3.03 21.94 4.54
N MET A 134 3.12 20.88 5.37
CA MET A 134 4.08 19.79 5.16
C MET A 134 3.80 19.05 3.85
N TRP A 135 2.54 18.70 3.59
CA TRP A 135 2.14 18.09 2.33
C TRP A 135 2.43 19.00 1.13
N ARG A 136 2.16 20.31 1.24
CA ARG A 136 2.47 21.28 0.17
C ARG A 136 3.98 21.42 -0.06
N LYS A 137 4.80 21.40 0.99
CA LYS A 137 6.26 21.36 0.91
C LYS A 137 6.73 20.12 0.17
N HIS A 138 6.30 18.94 0.61
CA HIS A 138 6.69 17.67 -0.01
C HIS A 138 6.30 17.66 -1.48
N ARG A 139 5.06 18.05 -1.81
CA ARG A 139 4.58 18.15 -3.18
C ARG A 139 5.37 19.11 -4.05
N ARG A 140 5.82 20.26 -3.53
CA ARG A 140 6.66 21.21 -4.28
C ARG A 140 8.04 20.64 -4.59
N ILE A 141 8.61 19.88 -3.66
CA ILE A 141 9.93 19.24 -3.82
C ILE A 141 9.84 18.04 -4.77
N THR A 142 8.80 17.21 -4.65
CA THR A 142 8.67 15.95 -5.38
C THR A 142 7.99 16.09 -6.74
N ASN A 143 7.01 16.98 -6.92
CA ASN A 143 6.31 17.13 -8.21
C ASN A 143 7.24 17.39 -9.41
N PRO A 144 8.27 18.26 -9.30
CA PRO A 144 9.19 18.48 -10.40
C PRO A 144 9.81 17.17 -10.89
N LEU A 145 10.06 16.21 -10.00
CA LEU A 145 10.69 14.91 -10.27
C LEU A 145 9.81 14.01 -11.16
N MET A 146 8.51 14.30 -11.24
CA MET A 146 7.55 13.63 -12.13
C MET A 146 7.32 14.36 -13.46
N SER A 147 8.11 15.40 -13.76
CA SER A 147 8.01 16.07 -15.05
C SER A 147 8.52 15.20 -16.20
N SER A 148 8.00 15.45 -17.41
CA SER A 148 8.40 14.72 -18.63
C SER A 148 9.92 14.71 -18.85
N LYS A 149 10.62 15.78 -18.49
CA LYS A 149 12.09 15.87 -18.60
C LYS A 149 12.78 14.78 -17.78
N TYR A 150 12.38 14.57 -16.53
CA TYR A 150 13.02 13.59 -15.66
C TYR A 150 12.55 12.16 -15.92
N LEU A 151 11.27 11.98 -16.26
CA LEU A 151 10.80 10.67 -16.71
C LEU A 151 11.60 10.20 -17.94
N LYS A 152 11.91 11.12 -18.87
CA LYS A 152 12.81 10.81 -20.00
C LYS A 152 14.22 10.46 -19.55
N SER A 153 14.81 11.18 -18.59
CA SER A 153 16.16 10.83 -18.09
C SER A 153 16.22 9.48 -17.36
N MET A 154 15.09 8.98 -16.86
CA MET A 154 14.96 7.66 -16.23
C MET A 154 14.77 6.51 -17.25
N THR A 155 14.48 6.81 -18.51
CA THR A 155 14.26 5.80 -19.58
C THR A 155 15.38 4.75 -19.67
N PRO A 156 16.68 5.10 -19.56
CA PRO A 156 17.75 4.10 -19.59
C PRO A 156 17.66 3.07 -18.46
N ALA A 157 17.28 3.51 -17.26
CA ALA A 157 17.07 2.61 -16.11
C ALA A 157 15.88 1.67 -16.38
N ILE A 158 14.78 2.18 -16.92
CA ILE A 158 13.61 1.37 -17.29
C ILE A 158 13.98 0.35 -18.38
N ALA A 159 14.71 0.77 -19.42
CA ALA A 159 15.16 -0.11 -20.50
C ALA A 159 16.10 -1.21 -20.00
N ASN A 160 17.02 -0.90 -19.08
CA ASN A 160 17.91 -1.88 -18.49
C ASN A 160 17.14 -2.91 -17.66
N ASN A 161 16.18 -2.46 -16.86
CA ASN A 161 15.27 -3.34 -16.12
C ASN A 161 14.49 -4.25 -17.09
N ALA A 162 13.86 -3.70 -18.14
CA ALA A 162 13.15 -4.50 -19.13
C ALA A 162 14.04 -5.57 -19.79
N ARG A 163 15.31 -5.25 -20.11
CA ARG A 163 16.28 -6.24 -20.59
C ARG A 163 16.58 -7.33 -19.57
N SER A 164 16.67 -6.98 -18.28
CA SER A 164 16.85 -7.97 -17.20
C SER A 164 15.67 -8.93 -17.09
N LEU A 165 14.44 -8.43 -17.25
CA LEU A 165 13.23 -9.27 -17.28
C LEU A 165 13.25 -10.24 -18.47
N ILE A 166 13.63 -9.77 -19.67
CA ILE A 166 13.76 -10.63 -20.85
C ILE A 166 14.77 -11.76 -20.58
N LYS A 167 15.93 -11.45 -20.00
CA LYS A 167 16.94 -12.45 -19.63
C LYS A 167 16.45 -13.46 -18.59
N LEU A 168 15.58 -13.03 -17.67
CA LEU A 168 14.92 -13.91 -16.71
C LEU A 168 14.00 -14.89 -17.44
N TRP A 169 13.14 -14.40 -18.33
CA TRP A 169 12.24 -15.23 -19.12
C TRP A 169 12.96 -16.15 -20.09
N GLU A 170 14.04 -15.72 -20.72
CA GLU A 170 14.91 -16.61 -21.52
C GLU A 170 15.41 -17.79 -20.67
N SER A 171 15.74 -17.55 -19.41
CA SER A 171 16.21 -18.59 -18.49
C SER A 171 15.08 -19.55 -18.09
N LYS A 172 13.87 -19.03 -17.83
CA LYS A 172 12.67 -19.87 -17.60
C LYS A 172 12.32 -20.70 -18.83
N ILE A 173 12.33 -20.10 -20.03
CA ILE A 173 12.02 -20.78 -21.30
C ILE A 173 13.00 -21.93 -21.57
N ARG A 174 14.30 -21.76 -21.27
CA ARG A 174 15.27 -22.86 -21.37
C ARG A 174 14.88 -24.04 -20.48
N LYS A 175 14.48 -23.77 -19.23
CA LYS A 175 14.06 -24.81 -18.27
C LYS A 175 12.76 -25.50 -18.69
N ILE A 176 11.80 -24.75 -19.20
CA ILE A 176 10.54 -25.28 -19.76
C ILE A 176 10.81 -26.25 -20.89
N LYS A 177 11.65 -25.85 -21.85
CA LYS A 177 12.04 -26.72 -22.98
C LYS A 177 12.73 -27.99 -22.53
N SER A 178 13.60 -27.93 -21.51
CA SER A 178 14.26 -29.13 -20.99
C SER A 178 13.32 -30.09 -20.26
N LYS A 179 12.21 -29.60 -19.71
CA LYS A 179 11.22 -30.39 -18.96
C LYS A 179 9.99 -30.81 -19.77
N GLY A 180 9.87 -30.34 -21.02
CA GLY A 180 8.70 -30.61 -21.86
C GLY A 180 7.42 -29.88 -21.42
N ALA A 181 7.55 -28.80 -20.64
CA ALA A 181 6.42 -27.97 -20.25
C ALA A 181 6.00 -26.99 -21.36
N THR A 182 4.80 -26.44 -21.26
CA THR A 182 4.22 -25.49 -22.23
C THR A 182 4.13 -24.06 -21.72
N CYS A 183 4.03 -23.85 -20.40
CA CYS A 183 3.85 -22.52 -19.81
C CYS A 183 4.57 -22.36 -18.47
N PHE A 184 4.66 -21.12 -18.00
CA PHE A 184 5.20 -20.77 -16.68
C PHE A 184 4.46 -19.58 -16.09
N SER A 185 4.46 -19.47 -14.75
CA SER A 185 3.95 -18.28 -14.07
C SER A 185 4.95 -17.12 -14.12
N CYS A 186 4.45 -15.94 -14.49
CA CYS A 186 5.22 -14.68 -14.58
C CYS A 186 4.77 -13.61 -13.56
N GLU A 187 3.82 -13.93 -12.67
CA GLU A 187 3.29 -12.99 -11.67
C GLU A 187 4.41 -12.40 -10.79
N ASP A 188 5.21 -13.26 -10.17
CA ASP A 188 6.34 -12.85 -9.32
C ASP A 188 7.41 -12.07 -10.11
N ASP A 189 7.57 -12.36 -11.41
CA ASP A 189 8.55 -11.67 -12.25
C ASP A 189 8.20 -10.20 -12.40
N PHE A 190 6.91 -9.88 -12.51
CA PHE A 190 6.42 -8.50 -12.57
C PHE A 190 6.62 -7.77 -11.25
N HIS A 191 6.53 -8.47 -10.11
CA HIS A 191 6.83 -7.87 -8.81
C HIS A 191 8.32 -7.61 -8.62
N TYR A 192 9.18 -8.54 -9.01
CA TYR A 192 10.63 -8.38 -8.92
C TYR A 192 11.14 -7.27 -9.84
N ILE A 193 10.62 -7.18 -11.06
CA ILE A 193 11.02 -6.10 -11.95
C ILE A 193 10.51 -4.73 -11.49
N ALA A 194 9.31 -4.67 -10.91
CA ALA A 194 8.76 -3.43 -10.38
C ALA A 194 9.60 -2.89 -9.21
N ILE A 195 10.00 -3.76 -8.28
CA ILE A 195 10.87 -3.34 -7.16
C ILE A 195 12.26 -2.91 -7.64
N ASP A 196 12.87 -3.63 -8.60
CA ASP A 196 14.16 -3.26 -9.17
C ASP A 196 14.08 -1.93 -9.95
N ALA A 197 13.00 -1.71 -10.69
CA ALA A 197 12.77 -0.48 -11.44
C ALA A 197 12.58 0.72 -10.51
N ILE A 198 11.70 0.62 -9.51
CA ILE A 198 11.45 1.76 -8.62
C ILE A 198 12.67 2.08 -7.75
N THR A 199 13.40 1.07 -7.29
CA THR A 199 14.62 1.29 -6.49
C THR A 199 15.72 1.90 -7.36
N SER A 200 15.86 1.46 -8.62
CA SER A 200 16.77 2.11 -9.56
C SER A 200 16.40 3.56 -9.85
N ILE A 201 15.11 3.87 -9.99
CA ILE A 201 14.62 5.23 -10.28
C ILE A 201 14.74 6.14 -9.04
N THR A 202 14.47 5.60 -7.86
CA THR A 202 14.43 6.40 -6.62
C THR A 202 15.77 6.51 -5.93
N LEU A 203 16.49 5.39 -5.80
CA LEU A 203 17.78 5.25 -5.08
C LEU A 203 18.99 5.15 -6.02
N GLY A 204 18.78 5.16 -7.34
CA GLY A 204 19.84 5.08 -8.34
C GLY A 204 20.43 3.68 -8.55
N GLU A 205 19.94 2.67 -7.84
CA GLU A 205 20.42 1.28 -7.93
C GLU A 205 19.26 0.30 -7.70
N SER A 206 19.25 -0.80 -8.46
CA SER A 206 18.28 -1.89 -8.28
C SER A 206 18.66 -2.77 -7.09
N VAL A 207 17.67 -3.28 -6.35
CA VAL A 207 17.92 -4.25 -5.26
C VAL A 207 18.36 -5.63 -5.75
N GLY A 208 18.26 -5.90 -7.06
CA GLY A 208 18.73 -7.12 -7.70
C GLY A 208 17.77 -8.29 -7.56
N ALA A 209 16.48 -8.04 -7.36
CA ALA A 209 15.45 -9.07 -7.22
C ALA A 209 15.39 -9.99 -8.46
N VAL A 210 15.46 -9.42 -9.66
CA VAL A 210 15.46 -10.17 -10.92
C VAL A 210 16.73 -11.00 -11.09
N ALA A 211 17.89 -10.43 -10.74
CA ALA A 211 19.17 -11.13 -10.80
C ALA A 211 19.19 -12.34 -9.84
N HIS A 212 18.64 -12.17 -8.63
CA HIS A 212 18.48 -13.25 -7.66
C HIS A 212 17.49 -14.31 -8.13
N ALA A 213 16.33 -13.92 -8.65
CA ALA A 213 15.35 -14.86 -9.19
C ALA A 213 15.96 -15.71 -10.32
N ARG A 214 16.78 -15.09 -11.19
CA ARG A 214 17.47 -15.80 -12.27
C ARG A 214 18.45 -16.84 -11.74
N SER A 215 19.26 -16.52 -10.73
CA SER A 215 20.22 -17.49 -10.19
C SER A 215 19.50 -18.69 -9.55
N LEU A 216 18.35 -18.46 -8.91
CA LEU A 216 17.49 -19.53 -8.40
C LEU A 216 16.90 -20.39 -9.52
N ILE A 217 16.45 -19.80 -10.62
CA ILE A 217 15.92 -20.55 -11.77
C ILE A 217 16.99 -21.44 -12.38
N ASP A 218 18.18 -20.89 -12.59
CA ASP A 218 19.30 -21.63 -13.18
C ASP A 218 19.69 -22.84 -12.30
N ALA A 219 19.64 -22.68 -10.96
CA ALA A 219 19.89 -23.75 -9.99
C ALA A 219 18.70 -24.70 -9.75
N SER A 220 17.47 -24.25 -10.02
CA SER A 220 16.26 -25.03 -9.76
C SER A 220 16.06 -26.18 -10.74
N ASP A 221 15.41 -27.23 -10.25
CA ASP A 221 14.87 -28.31 -11.07
C ASP A 221 13.37 -28.46 -10.79
N PRO A 222 12.51 -27.67 -11.46
CA PRO A 222 11.09 -27.64 -11.15
C PRO A 222 10.34 -28.81 -11.79
N ASP A 223 9.30 -29.25 -11.10
CA ASP A 223 8.35 -30.24 -11.62
C ASP A 223 7.32 -29.57 -12.54
N VAL A 224 6.80 -30.35 -13.48
CA VAL A 224 5.71 -29.96 -14.38
C VAL A 224 4.39 -30.31 -13.69
N ASP A 225 3.48 -29.35 -13.59
CA ASP A 225 2.15 -29.59 -13.06
C ASP A 225 1.27 -30.40 -14.03
N ASP A 226 0.11 -30.84 -13.55
CA ASP A 226 -0.85 -31.64 -14.32
C ASP A 226 -1.36 -30.95 -15.60
N PHE A 227 -1.17 -29.63 -15.71
CA PHE A 227 -1.60 -28.80 -16.84
C PHE A 227 -0.43 -28.42 -17.78
N GLY A 228 0.76 -29.01 -17.59
CA GLY A 228 1.94 -28.71 -18.40
C GLY A 228 2.62 -27.39 -18.05
N GLY A 229 2.29 -26.80 -16.91
CA GLY A 229 2.87 -25.57 -16.38
C GLY A 229 4.04 -25.82 -15.43
N ILE A 230 4.90 -24.81 -15.29
CA ILE A 230 5.96 -24.77 -14.29
C ILE A 230 5.79 -23.55 -13.39
N LYS A 231 5.75 -23.78 -12.07
CA LYS A 231 5.87 -22.72 -11.07
C LYS A 231 7.25 -22.80 -10.41
N PHE A 232 8.06 -21.76 -10.61
CA PHE A 232 9.35 -21.65 -9.96
C PHE A 232 9.18 -21.18 -8.51
N GLN A 233 9.78 -21.90 -7.56
CA GLN A 233 9.88 -21.49 -6.16
C GLN A 233 10.99 -20.45 -6.03
N LEU A 234 10.62 -19.17 -6.04
CA LEU A 234 11.55 -18.05 -6.00
C LEU A 234 11.60 -17.50 -4.57
N ALA A 235 12.64 -17.84 -3.83
CA ALA A 235 12.88 -17.24 -2.53
C ALA A 235 13.06 -15.72 -2.70
N SER A 236 12.33 -14.94 -1.91
CA SER A 236 12.41 -13.49 -1.98
C SER A 236 13.69 -12.95 -1.32
N LEU A 237 14.26 -11.91 -1.92
CA LEU A 237 15.34 -11.16 -1.27
C LEU A 237 14.84 -10.56 0.07
N PRO A 238 15.70 -10.47 1.10
CA PRO A 238 15.32 -9.90 2.40
C PRO A 238 14.71 -8.50 2.32
N PHE A 239 15.20 -7.66 1.40
CA PHE A 239 14.64 -6.33 1.16
C PHE A 239 13.20 -6.41 0.64
N TYR A 240 12.96 -7.17 -0.43
CA TYR A 240 11.63 -7.34 -1.03
C TYR A 240 10.64 -7.97 -0.02
N ALA A 241 11.07 -9.01 0.71
CA ALA A 241 10.26 -9.63 1.76
C ALA A 241 9.89 -8.63 2.87
N SER A 242 10.82 -7.75 3.25
CA SER A 242 10.58 -6.71 4.27
C SER A 242 9.60 -5.65 3.78
N VAL A 243 9.73 -5.19 2.53
CA VAL A 243 8.78 -4.25 1.92
C VAL A 243 7.37 -4.87 1.87
N GLY A 244 7.25 -6.12 1.42
CA GLY A 244 5.97 -6.84 1.39
C GLY A 244 5.36 -7.02 2.79
N TYR A 245 6.18 -7.30 3.80
CA TYR A 245 5.71 -7.37 5.20
C TYR A 245 5.16 -6.03 5.69
N LEU A 246 5.86 -4.92 5.46
CA LEU A 246 5.41 -3.59 5.87
C LEU A 246 4.11 -3.20 5.16
N LEU A 247 4.00 -3.47 3.86
CA LEU A 247 2.79 -3.21 3.10
C LEU A 247 1.59 -4.03 3.59
N ARG A 248 1.83 -5.29 3.97
CA ARG A 248 0.80 -6.12 4.61
C ARG A 248 0.35 -5.56 5.97
N CYS A 249 1.27 -5.01 6.76
CA CYS A 249 0.89 -4.33 8.01
C CYS A 249 -0.03 -3.13 7.75
N ILE A 250 0.24 -2.34 6.71
CA ILE A 250 -0.62 -1.22 6.29
C ILE A 250 -2.00 -1.73 5.83
N GLY A 251 -2.04 -2.72 4.93
CA GLY A 251 -3.29 -3.30 4.43
C GLY A 251 -4.15 -3.97 5.51
N ASN A 252 -3.52 -4.59 6.52
CA ASN A 252 -4.25 -5.12 7.67
C ASN A 252 -4.94 -3.99 8.46
N ALA A 253 -4.30 -2.82 8.61
CA ALA A 253 -4.87 -1.70 9.35
C ALA A 253 -6.04 -1.02 8.62
N THR A 254 -6.08 -1.01 7.28
CA THR A 254 -7.21 -0.46 6.53
C THR A 254 -8.50 -1.28 6.70
N SER A 255 -8.39 -2.54 7.11
CA SER A 255 -9.56 -3.41 7.38
C SER A 255 -10.19 -3.20 8.77
N MET A 256 -9.59 -2.35 9.61
CA MET A 256 -10.01 -2.12 11.00
C MET A 256 -10.60 -0.73 11.19
N PRO A 257 -11.50 -0.53 12.18
CA PRO A 257 -11.94 0.80 12.58
C PRO A 257 -10.74 1.68 12.96
N PRO A 258 -10.72 2.99 12.63
CA PRO A 258 -9.57 3.88 12.84
C PRO A 258 -8.97 3.83 14.25
N ALA A 259 -9.81 3.85 15.30
CA ALA A 259 -9.33 3.81 16.68
C ALA A 259 -8.56 2.51 17.00
N ILE A 260 -9.03 1.37 16.48
CA ILE A 260 -8.38 0.06 16.66
C ILE A 260 -7.14 -0.01 15.79
N ALA A 261 -7.23 0.39 14.53
CA ALA A 261 -6.12 0.44 13.59
C ALA A 261 -4.95 1.26 14.17
N TYR A 262 -5.25 2.41 14.78
CA TYR A 262 -4.24 3.26 15.42
C TYR A 262 -3.52 2.52 16.55
N ILE A 263 -4.26 1.91 17.47
CA ILE A 263 -3.68 1.14 18.59
C ILE A 263 -2.82 -0.01 18.05
N VAL A 264 -3.34 -0.77 17.09
CA VAL A 264 -2.62 -1.89 16.48
C VAL A 264 -1.33 -1.42 15.81
N GLN A 265 -1.37 -0.32 15.05
CA GLN A 265 -0.18 0.26 14.42
C GLN A 265 0.85 0.75 15.46
N GLN A 266 0.40 1.37 16.56
CA GLN A 266 1.32 1.76 17.62
C GLN A 266 1.94 0.56 18.33
N VAL A 267 1.18 -0.52 18.58
CA VAL A 267 1.71 -1.75 19.20
C VAL A 267 2.64 -2.50 18.24
N LEU A 268 2.32 -2.54 16.95
CA LEU A 268 3.13 -3.20 15.93
C LEU A 268 4.57 -2.68 15.89
N ARG A 269 4.77 -1.37 16.09
CA ARG A 269 6.09 -0.72 16.19
C ARG A 269 6.98 -1.28 17.30
N TRP A 270 6.40 -1.91 18.31
CA TRP A 270 7.14 -2.46 19.45
C TRP A 270 7.47 -3.94 19.22
N THR A 271 6.89 -4.56 18.21
CA THR A 271 7.18 -5.96 17.89
C THR A 271 8.58 -6.10 17.28
N PRO A 272 9.35 -7.12 17.68
CA PRO A 272 10.71 -7.31 17.16
C PRO A 272 10.70 -7.62 15.66
N LYS A 273 9.67 -8.32 15.17
CA LYS A 273 9.51 -8.65 13.75
C LYS A 273 9.31 -7.40 12.89
N PHE A 274 8.43 -6.48 13.29
CA PHE A 274 8.25 -5.22 12.59
C PHE A 274 9.54 -4.40 12.59
N ASN A 275 10.18 -4.27 13.76
CA ASN A 275 11.43 -3.52 13.87
C ASN A 275 12.56 -4.09 13.02
N ALA A 276 12.66 -5.41 12.88
CA ALA A 276 13.67 -6.04 12.02
C ALA A 276 13.46 -5.68 10.54
N HIS A 277 12.25 -5.87 10.01
CA HIS A 277 11.91 -5.53 8.63
C HIS A 277 12.03 -4.03 8.36
N TYR A 278 11.53 -3.21 9.28
CA TYR A 278 11.57 -1.76 9.17
C TYR A 278 13.01 -1.25 9.14
N LYS A 279 13.87 -1.68 10.08
CA LYS A 279 15.28 -1.28 10.12
C LYS A 279 16.03 -1.70 8.86
N LEU A 280 15.78 -2.90 8.32
CA LEU A 280 16.43 -3.36 7.10
C LEU A 280 16.17 -2.40 5.94
N VAL A 281 14.91 -2.06 5.69
CA VAL A 281 14.53 -1.17 4.58
C VAL A 281 15.04 0.25 4.80
N VAL A 282 14.88 0.77 6.02
CA VAL A 282 15.31 2.14 6.36
C VAL A 282 16.81 2.32 6.30
N ASN A 283 17.59 1.35 6.80
CA ASN A 283 19.05 1.39 6.74
C ASN A 283 19.54 1.38 5.29
N HIS A 284 18.89 0.60 4.42
CA HIS A 284 19.21 0.60 3.00
C HIS A 284 18.98 1.99 2.37
N ILE A 285 17.84 2.63 2.67
CA ILE A 285 17.57 3.99 2.18
C ILE A 285 18.62 4.99 2.69
N PHE A 286 18.91 4.98 3.99
CA PHE A 286 19.88 5.92 4.57
C PHE A 286 21.31 5.71 4.07
N ASP A 287 21.73 4.47 3.83
CA ASP A 287 23.02 4.18 3.19
C ASP A 287 23.10 4.78 1.78
N ARG A 288 22.00 4.74 1.02
CA ARG A 288 21.95 5.36 -0.31
C ARG A 288 21.96 6.89 -0.22
N VAL A 289 21.17 7.47 0.67
CA VAL A 289 21.12 8.92 0.90
C VAL A 289 22.49 9.46 1.32
N SER A 290 23.20 8.78 2.22
CA SER A 290 24.53 9.22 2.69
C SER A 290 25.56 9.20 1.56
N LYS A 291 25.55 8.18 0.69
CA LYS A 291 26.41 8.11 -0.50
C LYS A 291 26.14 9.26 -1.47
N PHE A 292 24.89 9.62 -1.71
CA PHE A 292 24.56 10.77 -2.55
C PHE A 292 25.01 12.09 -1.94
N ARG A 293 24.82 12.27 -0.62
CA ARG A 293 25.30 13.47 0.08
C ARG A 293 26.81 13.61 0.01
N GLN A 294 27.53 12.50 0.15
CA GLN A 294 28.98 12.48 -0.01
C GLN A 294 29.39 12.86 -1.44
N ALA A 295 28.78 12.24 -2.46
CA ALA A 295 29.08 12.55 -3.87
C ALA A 295 28.79 14.00 -4.24
N VAL A 296 27.68 14.57 -3.75
CA VAL A 296 27.34 15.99 -3.95
C VAL A 296 28.35 16.90 -3.26
N LYS A 297 28.78 16.54 -2.05
CA LYS A 297 29.81 17.30 -1.33
C LYS A 297 31.14 17.29 -2.08
N GLU A 298 31.59 16.13 -2.54
CA GLU A 298 32.83 15.97 -3.31
C GLU A 298 32.79 16.78 -4.62
N ALA A 299 31.67 16.74 -5.35
CA ALA A 299 31.50 17.55 -6.55
C ALA A 299 31.56 19.05 -6.26
N ARG A 300 30.90 19.51 -5.19
CA ARG A 300 30.94 20.93 -4.76
C ARG A 300 32.34 21.37 -4.34
N ASP A 301 33.08 20.51 -3.62
CA ASP A 301 34.45 20.78 -3.19
C ASP A 301 35.41 20.89 -4.40
N LEU A 302 35.12 20.19 -5.49
CA LEU A 302 35.84 20.26 -6.77
C LEU A 302 35.38 21.39 -7.69
N GLY A 303 34.30 22.10 -7.36
CA GLY A 303 33.68 23.12 -8.22
C GLY A 303 32.94 22.55 -9.43
N GLU A 304 32.57 21.27 -9.40
CA GLU A 304 31.82 20.59 -10.45
C GLU A 304 30.31 20.63 -10.18
N GLU A 305 29.50 20.61 -11.26
CA GLU A 305 28.05 20.44 -11.13
C GLU A 305 27.70 18.96 -10.96
N TYR A 306 27.06 18.63 -9.85
CA TYR A 306 26.48 17.30 -9.64
C TYR A 306 25.12 17.22 -10.35
N HIS A 307 24.91 16.19 -11.17
CA HIS A 307 23.62 15.94 -11.81
C HIS A 307 22.98 14.67 -11.25
N GLY A 308 21.93 14.84 -10.43
CA GLY A 308 21.15 13.73 -9.91
C GLY A 308 20.46 12.93 -11.02
N ASN A 309 20.77 11.63 -11.11
CA ASN A 309 20.18 10.70 -12.08
C ASN A 309 18.98 9.90 -11.52
N CYS A 310 18.67 10.09 -10.24
CA CYS A 310 17.60 9.40 -9.51
C CYS A 310 16.94 10.35 -8.52
N LEU A 311 15.77 9.97 -8.01
CA LEU A 311 14.95 10.82 -7.13
C LEU A 311 15.74 11.38 -5.93
N VAL A 312 16.42 10.51 -5.19
CA VAL A 312 17.20 10.92 -4.00
C VAL A 312 18.37 11.81 -4.41
N GLY A 313 19.13 11.43 -5.44
CA GLY A 313 20.27 12.23 -5.92
C GLY A 313 19.85 13.65 -6.30
N MET A 314 18.68 13.80 -6.94
CA MET A 314 18.14 15.12 -7.32
C MET A 314 17.65 15.96 -6.15
N ILE A 315 17.08 15.33 -5.11
CA ILE A 315 16.69 16.04 -3.89
C ILE A 315 17.94 16.50 -3.15
N VAL A 316 18.94 15.62 -3.00
CA VAL A 316 20.19 15.90 -2.31
C VAL A 316 21.03 16.96 -3.03
N GLU A 317 21.05 16.97 -4.37
CA GLU A 317 21.70 18.01 -5.18
C GLU A 317 21.24 19.43 -4.78
N ARG A 318 19.96 19.55 -4.41
CA ARG A 318 19.30 20.80 -4.04
C ARG A 318 19.42 21.13 -2.56
N GLU A 319 19.77 20.16 -1.71
CA GLU A 319 19.94 20.37 -0.28
C GLU A 319 21.07 21.40 -0.02
N GLY A 320 20.76 22.41 0.81
CA GLY A 320 21.71 23.44 1.23
C GLY A 320 21.86 24.64 0.27
N LEU A 321 21.10 24.69 -0.83
CA LEU A 321 21.02 25.90 -1.67
C LEU A 321 20.10 26.93 -0.99
N ALA A 322 20.53 28.20 -0.91
CA ALA A 322 19.90 29.24 -0.08
C ALA A 322 18.42 29.54 -0.41
N GLU A 323 17.93 29.16 -1.58
CA GLU A 323 16.56 29.40 -2.04
C GLU A 323 15.71 28.11 -2.15
N GLN A 324 16.27 26.95 -1.81
CA GLN A 324 15.58 25.67 -1.99
C GLN A 324 15.14 25.05 -0.66
N GLU A 325 13.87 24.66 -0.62
CA GLU A 325 13.33 23.88 0.48
C GLU A 325 13.93 22.46 0.48
N SER A 326 14.24 21.95 1.67
CA SER A 326 14.76 20.60 1.86
C SER A 326 13.79 19.76 2.69
N LEU A 327 13.88 18.44 2.51
CA LEU A 327 13.22 17.46 3.36
C LEU A 327 14.17 17.07 4.48
N SER A 328 13.64 16.93 5.70
CA SER A 328 14.40 16.26 6.77
C SER A 328 14.64 14.80 6.41
N ASP A 329 15.62 14.17 7.07
CA ASP A 329 15.98 12.76 6.83
C ASP A 329 14.78 11.81 6.96
N TRP A 330 13.90 12.08 7.93
CA TRP A 330 12.69 11.29 8.17
C TRP A 330 11.61 11.52 7.10
N GLU A 331 11.44 12.75 6.64
CA GLU A 331 10.52 13.10 5.55
C GLU A 331 11.00 12.48 4.24
N LEU A 332 12.28 12.63 3.89
CA LEU A 332 12.86 12.04 2.66
C LEU A 332 12.72 10.51 2.65
N ARG A 333 13.03 9.85 3.77
CA ARG A 333 12.87 8.40 3.92
C ARG A 333 11.42 7.97 3.65
N ASP A 334 10.45 8.67 4.25
CA ASP A 334 9.04 8.30 4.12
C ASP A 334 8.51 8.57 2.71
N GLU A 335 8.98 9.63 2.04
CA GLU A 335 8.68 9.87 0.63
C GLU A 335 9.23 8.76 -0.27
N VAL A 336 10.49 8.37 -0.09
CA VAL A 336 11.10 7.25 -0.84
C VAL A 336 10.33 5.94 -0.62
N LEU A 337 9.96 5.65 0.63
CA LEU A 337 9.13 4.50 0.95
C LEU A 337 7.74 4.57 0.31
N THR A 338 7.15 5.76 0.21
CA THR A 338 5.86 5.97 -0.47
C THR A 338 5.94 5.54 -1.94
N TYR A 339 7.02 5.90 -2.65
CA TYR A 339 7.24 5.45 -4.03
C TYR A 339 7.45 3.94 -4.13
N ILE A 340 8.27 3.37 -3.23
CA ILE A 340 8.53 1.92 -3.21
C ILE A 340 7.22 1.14 -2.96
N PHE A 341 6.40 1.57 -2.01
CA PHE A 341 5.10 0.97 -1.73
C PHE A 341 4.11 1.13 -2.88
N GLY A 342 4.19 2.22 -3.65
CA GLY A 342 3.28 2.48 -4.78
C GLY A 342 3.36 1.44 -5.91
N VAL A 343 4.48 0.72 -6.04
CA VAL A 343 4.65 -0.34 -7.05
C VAL A 343 4.79 -1.74 -6.44
N SER A 344 4.94 -1.81 -5.12
CA SER A 344 5.08 -3.07 -4.43
C SER A 344 3.69 -3.62 -4.14
N PHE A 345 3.51 -4.91 -4.38
CA PHE A 345 2.32 -5.62 -3.96
C PHE A 345 2.70 -6.56 -2.82
N PRO A 346 1.80 -6.81 -1.85
CA PRO A 346 2.05 -7.88 -0.91
C PRO A 346 2.21 -9.17 -1.72
N PRO A 347 3.22 -10.01 -1.44
CA PRO A 347 3.38 -11.28 -2.14
C PRO A 347 2.07 -12.06 -2.05
N SER A 348 1.65 -12.67 -3.16
CA SER A 348 0.41 -13.44 -3.21
C SER A 348 0.44 -14.46 -2.08
N ILE A 349 -0.58 -14.38 -1.23
CA ILE A 349 -0.79 -15.36 -0.17
C ILE A 349 -1.00 -16.68 -0.92
N GLU A 350 -0.17 -17.68 -0.67
CA GLU A 350 -0.52 -19.05 -1.02
C GLU A 350 -1.91 -19.29 -0.45
N SER A 351 -2.93 -19.29 -1.31
CA SER A 351 -4.25 -19.76 -0.94
C SER A 351 -4.01 -21.15 -0.35
N PRO A 352 -4.56 -21.46 0.84
CA PRO A 352 -4.61 -22.85 1.26
C PRO A 352 -5.37 -23.57 0.15
N ARG A 353 -4.67 -24.47 -0.54
CA ARG A 353 -5.25 -25.32 -1.57
C ARG A 353 -6.47 -26.00 -0.94
N HIS A 354 -7.65 -25.73 -1.49
CA HIS A 354 -8.83 -26.53 -1.26
C HIS A 354 -9.02 -27.48 -2.43
#